data_AF-A0A7J4NZB0-F1
#
_entry.id   AF-A0A7J4NZB0-F1
#
_cell.length_a   1.000
_cell.length_b   1.000
_cell.length_c   1.000
_cell.angle_alpha   90.00
_cell.angle_beta   90.00
_cell.angle_gamma   90.00
#
_symmetry.space_group_name_H-M   'P 1'
#
loop_
_entity.id
_entity.type
_entity.pdbx_description
1 polymer ?
#
loop_
_entity_poly.entity_id
_entity_poly.type
_entity_poly.pdbx_seq_one_letter_code
_entity_poly.pdbx_strand_id
1 'polypeptide(L)'
;MIQRIGVLALLIFILAATLVSLYAGSKGRYRELRRIPGLEVIKEAVGRSAEMGRGVIFSTGSGSGGLNSDSAPYHLAGLNTLGYVANLAATAQTPLTFVSAYPELMPLAQDTMRDAYTVAGEPEAYSDAAVQYYGKGWGYASACMGRMEEERPAAALWLGIFWSEALLLSETGNAVGAFQIAGQPDSVNLPFQIASCDYVLIGEEMFVTGAYLSGDKALLGSVFAAEATKVLVITLVVGGAILSTISVAWLSQLLIAGGV
;
A
#
# COMPACT_ATOMS: atom_id res chain seq x y z
N MET A 1 -15.79 -7.16 35.00
CA MET A 1 -16.88 -6.42 34.30
C MET A 1 -16.46 -5.00 33.92
N ILE A 2 -15.98 -4.19 34.88
CA ILE A 2 -15.51 -2.80 34.65
C ILE A 2 -14.43 -2.70 33.56
N GLN A 3 -13.47 -3.64 33.54
CA GLN A 3 -12.41 -3.68 32.52
C GLN A 3 -12.93 -3.86 31.09
N ARG A 4 -13.92 -4.75 30.92
CA ARG A 4 -14.57 -4.98 29.61
C ARG A 4 -15.37 -3.77 29.15
N ILE A 5 -15.93 -3.01 30.09
CA ILE A 5 -16.64 -1.74 29.81
C ILE A 5 -15.64 -0.66 29.39
N GLY A 6 -14.47 -0.59 30.03
CA GLY A 6 -13.39 0.34 29.66
C GLY A 6 -12.89 0.12 28.23
N VAL A 7 -12.58 -1.14 27.88
CA VAL A 7 -12.16 -1.51 26.52
C VAL A 7 -13.29 -1.24 25.50
N LEU A 8 -14.53 -1.59 25.82
CA LEU A 8 -15.67 -1.31 24.94
C LEU A 8 -15.87 0.20 24.73
N ALA A 9 -15.76 1.01 25.78
CA ALA A 9 -15.86 2.46 25.68
C ALA A 9 -14.75 3.04 24.81
N LEU A 10 -13.52 2.53 24.93
CA LEU A 10 -12.40 2.92 24.06
C LEU A 10 -12.66 2.56 22.60
N LEU A 11 -13.16 1.34 22.32
CA LEU A 11 -13.50 0.91 20.96
C LEU A 11 -14.62 1.78 20.36
N ILE A 12 -15.66 2.09 21.14
CA ILE A 12 -16.74 3.00 20.71
C ILE A 12 -16.18 4.40 20.46
N PHE A 13 -15.27 4.87 21.30
CA PHE A 13 -14.62 6.17 21.11
C PHE A 13 -13.79 6.20 19.81
N ILE A 14 -12.98 5.18 19.54
CA ILE A 14 -12.18 5.07 18.30
C ILE A 14 -13.11 4.99 17.07
N LEU A 15 -14.20 4.23 17.17
CA LEU A 15 -15.19 4.14 16.09
C LEU A 15 -15.85 5.51 15.84
N ALA A 16 -16.30 6.18 16.89
CA ALA A 16 -16.91 7.50 16.79
C ALA A 16 -15.92 8.53 16.23
N ALA A 17 -14.67 8.54 16.69
CA ALA A 17 -13.62 9.41 16.19
C ALA A 17 -13.34 9.16 14.70
N THR A 18 -13.32 7.89 14.27
CA THR A 18 -13.19 7.52 12.86
C THR A 18 -14.36 8.02 12.02
N LEU A 19 -15.60 7.81 12.46
CA LEU A 19 -16.80 8.27 11.74
C LEU A 19 -16.88 9.79 11.65
N VAL A 20 -16.60 10.50 12.75
CA VAL A 20 -16.52 11.97 12.75
C VAL A 20 -15.44 12.44 11.79
N SER A 21 -14.31 11.74 11.76
CA SER A 21 -13.20 12.11 10.90
C SER A 21 -13.54 11.92 9.42
N LEU A 22 -14.14 10.78 9.05
CA LEU A 22 -14.65 10.55 7.70
C LEU A 22 -15.69 11.60 7.29
N TYR A 23 -16.61 11.95 8.18
CA TYR A 23 -17.60 13.00 7.92
C TYR A 23 -16.96 14.37 7.70
N ALA A 24 -16.04 14.78 8.58
CA ALA A 24 -15.31 16.04 8.41
C ALA A 24 -14.44 16.05 7.13
N GLY A 25 -13.90 14.89 6.75
CA GLY A 25 -13.15 14.70 5.51
C GLY A 25 -14.02 14.89 4.28
N SER A 26 -15.20 14.25 4.24
CA SER A 26 -16.18 14.46 3.16
C SER A 26 -16.61 15.93 3.00
N LYS A 27 -16.54 16.73 4.07
CA LYS A 27 -16.81 18.17 4.07
C LYS A 27 -15.61 19.02 3.67
N GLY A 28 -14.47 18.42 3.30
CA GLY A 28 -13.26 19.10 2.85
C GLY A 28 -12.58 19.92 3.95
N ARG A 29 -12.75 19.54 5.22
CA ARG A 29 -12.26 20.33 6.37
C ARG A 29 -10.80 20.03 6.73
N TYR A 30 -10.15 19.11 6.03
CA TYR A 30 -8.76 18.75 6.30
C TYR A 30 -7.78 19.43 5.35
N ARG A 31 -6.59 19.70 5.88
CA ARG A 31 -5.43 20.20 5.13
C ARG A 31 -4.93 19.16 4.14
N GLU A 32 -4.23 19.62 3.12
CA GLU A 32 -3.51 18.75 2.19
C GLU A 32 -2.46 17.90 2.93
N LEU A 33 -2.27 16.66 2.46
CA LEU A 33 -1.23 15.77 2.98
C LEU A 33 0.16 16.38 2.74
N ARG A 34 1.13 16.06 3.61
CA ARG A 34 2.54 16.37 3.33
C ARG A 34 2.92 15.71 2.00
N ARG A 35 3.85 16.32 1.27
CA ARG A 35 4.39 15.70 0.06
C ARG A 35 5.10 14.40 0.39
N ILE A 36 4.85 13.38 -0.43
CA ILE A 36 5.48 12.06 -0.33
C ILE A 36 6.27 11.84 -1.62
N PRO A 37 7.61 11.98 -1.59
CA PRO A 37 8.44 11.91 -2.80
C PRO A 37 8.19 10.66 -3.63
N GLY A 38 8.11 9.49 -2.98
CA GLY A 38 7.88 8.21 -3.67
C GLY A 38 6.56 8.13 -4.44
N LEU A 39 5.55 8.92 -4.07
CA LEU A 39 4.28 8.99 -4.80
C LEU A 39 4.32 9.98 -5.96
N GLU A 40 5.05 11.09 -5.83
CA GLU A 40 5.19 12.09 -6.90
C GLU A 40 5.97 11.51 -8.09
N VAL A 41 6.96 10.65 -7.83
CA VAL A 41 7.80 10.03 -8.87
C VAL A 41 7.10 8.88 -9.61
N ILE A 42 5.93 8.41 -9.17
CA ILE A 42 5.17 7.40 -9.92
C ILE A 42 4.82 7.90 -11.33
N LYS A 43 4.40 9.16 -11.43
CA LYS A 43 4.09 9.77 -12.73
C LYS A 43 5.33 9.86 -13.62
N GLU A 44 6.48 10.18 -13.03
CA GLU A 44 7.75 10.20 -13.73
C GLU A 44 8.15 8.80 -14.19
N ALA A 45 8.01 7.78 -13.35
CA ALA A 45 8.32 6.39 -13.70
C ALA A 45 7.54 5.92 -14.93
N VAL A 46 6.22 6.17 -14.97
CA VAL A 46 5.37 5.83 -16.12
C VAL A 46 5.76 6.67 -17.35
N GLY A 47 6.06 7.96 -17.17
CA GLY A 47 6.52 8.83 -18.26
C GLY A 47 7.83 8.35 -18.88
N ARG A 48 8.81 7.96 -18.06
CA ARG A 48 10.08 7.38 -18.53
C ARG A 48 9.87 6.08 -19.29
N SER A 49 8.94 5.23 -18.82
CA SER A 49 8.55 4.02 -19.56
C SER A 49 7.99 4.34 -20.94
N ALA A 50 7.11 5.35 -21.04
CA ALA A 50 6.58 5.82 -22.31
C ALA A 50 7.67 6.34 -23.26
N GLU A 51 8.56 7.20 -22.74
CA GLU A 51 9.68 7.79 -23.51
C GLU A 51 10.66 6.74 -24.03
N MET A 52 10.88 5.67 -23.27
CA MET A 52 11.77 4.57 -23.63
C MET A 52 11.11 3.50 -24.49
N GLY A 53 9.79 3.55 -24.68
CA GLY A 53 9.02 2.52 -25.38
C GLY A 53 9.08 1.15 -24.68
N ARG A 54 9.25 1.13 -23.35
CA ARG A 54 9.38 -0.08 -22.53
C ARG A 54 8.27 -0.12 -21.48
N GLY A 55 7.85 -1.32 -21.08
CA GLY A 55 6.73 -1.49 -20.16
C GLY A 55 7.00 -1.07 -18.71
N VAL A 56 5.93 -1.10 -17.93
CA VAL A 56 5.93 -1.02 -16.46
C VAL A 56 5.54 -2.40 -15.92
N ILE A 57 6.31 -2.92 -14.97
CA ILE A 57 5.91 -4.10 -14.19
C ILE A 57 5.43 -3.65 -12.81
N PHE A 58 4.32 -4.20 -12.34
CA PHE A 58 3.74 -3.90 -11.03
C PHE A 58 3.43 -5.19 -10.28
N SER A 59 3.73 -5.22 -8.98
CA SER A 59 3.24 -6.29 -8.12
C SER A 59 2.90 -5.83 -6.71
N THR A 60 2.00 -6.58 -6.07
CA THR A 60 1.68 -6.47 -4.64
C THR A 60 2.45 -7.44 -3.76
N GLY A 61 3.36 -8.24 -4.33
CA GLY A 61 4.17 -9.21 -3.60
C GLY A 61 3.40 -10.46 -3.20
N SER A 62 4.01 -11.25 -2.30
CA SER A 62 3.47 -12.55 -1.88
C SER A 62 2.98 -12.61 -0.43
N GLY A 63 3.66 -11.97 0.52
CA GLY A 63 3.25 -11.99 1.93
C GLY A 63 2.97 -13.38 2.50
N SER A 64 2.18 -13.42 3.58
CA SER A 64 1.75 -14.68 4.22
C SER A 64 0.60 -15.38 3.49
N GLY A 65 -0.10 -14.65 2.62
CA GLY A 65 -1.36 -15.05 1.99
C GLY A 65 -1.95 -13.92 1.14
N GLY A 66 -3.02 -14.20 0.39
CA GLY A 66 -3.74 -13.20 -0.40
C GLY A 66 -4.77 -12.44 0.43
N LEU A 67 -6.05 -12.50 0.04
CA LEU A 67 -7.12 -11.70 0.65
C LEU A 67 -7.67 -12.27 1.97
N ASN A 68 -7.36 -13.52 2.31
CA ASN A 68 -7.81 -14.18 3.54
C ASN A 68 -6.68 -14.32 4.59
N SER A 69 -5.71 -13.41 4.59
CA SER A 69 -4.62 -13.40 5.57
C SER A 69 -4.40 -12.00 6.13
N ASP A 70 -3.46 -11.90 7.08
CA ASP A 70 -2.98 -10.61 7.60
C ASP A 70 -2.31 -9.72 6.53
N SER A 71 -2.04 -10.27 5.34
CA SER A 71 -1.42 -9.58 4.21
C SER A 71 -2.44 -8.85 3.32
N ALA A 72 -3.73 -9.15 3.48
CA ALA A 72 -4.81 -8.57 2.67
C ALA A 72 -4.81 -7.03 2.62
N PRO A 73 -4.61 -6.28 3.74
CA PRO A 73 -4.59 -4.82 3.71
C PRO A 73 -3.48 -4.26 2.83
N TYR A 74 -2.32 -4.93 2.77
CA TYR A 74 -1.18 -4.49 1.96
C TYR A 74 -1.44 -4.73 0.47
N HIS A 75 -2.04 -5.86 0.11
CA HIS A 75 -2.47 -6.12 -1.27
C HIS A 75 -3.50 -5.10 -1.75
N LEU A 76 -4.49 -4.77 -0.91
CA LEU A 76 -5.50 -3.76 -1.25
C LEU A 76 -4.90 -2.36 -1.39
N ALA A 77 -3.96 -1.97 -0.53
CA ALA A 77 -3.25 -0.70 -0.66
C ALA A 77 -2.45 -0.61 -1.97
N GLY A 78 -1.75 -1.70 -2.33
CA GLY A 78 -1.05 -1.81 -3.60
C GLY A 78 -1.97 -1.77 -4.81
N LEU A 79 -3.09 -2.49 -4.79
CA LEU A 79 -4.10 -2.46 -5.87
C LEU A 79 -4.73 -1.08 -6.05
N ASN A 80 -4.95 -0.32 -4.97
CA ASN A 80 -5.39 1.07 -5.10
C ASN A 80 -4.37 1.92 -5.88
N THR A 81 -3.08 1.70 -5.63
CA THR A 81 -2.01 2.35 -6.39
C THR A 81 -1.96 1.87 -7.84
N LEU A 82 -2.20 0.58 -8.08
CA LEU A 82 -2.28 0.00 -9.42
C LEU A 82 -3.32 0.73 -10.28
N GLY A 83 -4.49 1.09 -9.73
CA GLY A 83 -5.51 1.84 -10.46
C GLY A 83 -5.00 3.19 -10.98
N TYR A 84 -4.24 3.93 -10.15
CA TYR A 84 -3.62 5.18 -10.59
C TYR A 84 -2.53 4.95 -11.65
N VAL A 85 -1.66 3.94 -11.44
CA VAL A 85 -0.60 3.59 -12.39
C VAL A 85 -1.19 3.14 -13.73
N ALA A 86 -2.28 2.37 -13.72
CA ALA A 86 -3.00 1.92 -14.90
C ALA A 86 -3.63 3.08 -15.67
N ASN A 87 -4.21 4.07 -14.98
CA ASN A 87 -4.74 5.27 -15.61
C ASN A 87 -3.63 6.08 -16.31
N LEU A 88 -2.48 6.25 -15.64
CA LEU A 88 -1.31 6.90 -16.23
C LEU A 88 -0.77 6.10 -17.42
N ALA A 89 -0.64 4.78 -17.30
CA ALA A 89 -0.13 3.91 -18.35
C ALA A 89 -1.04 3.93 -19.59
N ALA A 90 -2.36 3.91 -19.40
CA ALA A 90 -3.34 4.05 -20.47
C ALA A 90 -3.19 5.40 -21.18
N THR A 91 -3.13 6.51 -20.42
CA THR A 91 -2.97 7.87 -20.97
C THR A 91 -1.63 8.03 -21.72
N ALA A 92 -0.57 7.40 -21.21
CA ALA A 92 0.76 7.43 -21.79
C ALA A 92 0.99 6.34 -22.84
N GLN A 93 -0.03 5.54 -23.17
CA GLN A 93 0.03 4.42 -24.12
C GLN A 93 1.20 3.46 -23.86
N THR A 94 1.46 3.19 -22.58
CA THR A 94 2.59 2.38 -22.12
C THR A 94 2.11 1.01 -21.65
N PRO A 95 2.77 -0.09 -22.03
CA PRO A 95 2.42 -1.41 -21.53
C PRO A 95 2.56 -1.48 -20.00
N LEU A 96 1.53 -1.97 -19.32
CA LEU A 96 1.54 -2.24 -17.88
C LEU A 96 1.23 -3.71 -17.66
N THR A 97 2.14 -4.44 -17.01
CA THR A 97 1.88 -5.81 -16.57
C THR A 97 1.75 -5.84 -15.04
N PHE A 98 0.64 -6.38 -14.55
CA PHE A 98 0.48 -6.75 -13.15
C PHE A 98 0.80 -8.23 -12.95
N VAL A 99 1.66 -8.54 -12.00
CA VAL A 99 2.01 -9.92 -11.63
C VAL A 99 1.55 -10.22 -10.21
N SER A 100 0.87 -11.35 -10.04
CA SER A 100 0.28 -11.77 -8.77
C SER A 100 0.87 -13.10 -8.29
N ALA A 101 1.07 -13.21 -6.97
CA ALA A 101 1.37 -14.47 -6.30
C ALA A 101 0.12 -15.29 -5.91
N TYR A 102 -1.09 -14.72 -6.07
CA TYR A 102 -2.36 -15.31 -5.62
C TYR A 102 -3.45 -15.19 -6.69
N PRO A 103 -4.21 -16.26 -6.97
CA PRO A 103 -5.27 -16.22 -7.98
C PRO A 103 -6.42 -15.28 -7.59
N GLU A 104 -6.72 -15.14 -6.30
CA GLU A 104 -7.79 -14.25 -5.82
C GLU A 104 -7.53 -12.75 -6.07
N LEU A 105 -6.28 -12.35 -6.30
CA LEU A 105 -5.93 -10.96 -6.63
C LEU A 105 -6.12 -10.65 -8.11
N MET A 106 -6.16 -11.67 -8.98
CA MET A 106 -6.31 -11.48 -10.43
C MET A 106 -7.59 -10.74 -10.80
N PRO A 107 -8.80 -11.18 -10.40
CA PRO A 107 -10.02 -10.49 -10.78
C PRO A 107 -10.05 -9.05 -10.25
N LEU A 108 -9.52 -8.82 -9.04
CA LEU A 108 -9.46 -7.48 -8.45
C LEU A 108 -8.53 -6.55 -9.22
N ALA A 109 -7.36 -7.07 -9.66
CA ALA A 109 -6.44 -6.32 -10.50
C ALA A 109 -7.00 -6.07 -11.90
N GLN A 110 -7.68 -7.06 -12.49
CA GLN A 110 -8.33 -6.94 -13.80
C GLN A 110 -9.41 -5.86 -13.78
N ASP A 111 -10.30 -5.90 -12.79
CA ASP A 111 -11.34 -4.88 -12.62
C ASP A 111 -10.72 -3.49 -12.40
N THR A 112 -9.73 -3.39 -11.52
CA THR A 112 -9.02 -2.13 -11.23
C THR A 112 -8.38 -1.54 -12.48
N MET A 113 -7.66 -2.36 -13.27
CA MET A 113 -7.01 -1.91 -14.49
C MET A 113 -8.02 -1.57 -15.58
N ARG A 114 -9.07 -2.39 -15.76
CA ARG A 114 -10.13 -2.16 -16.75
C ARG A 114 -10.88 -0.85 -16.47
N ASP A 115 -11.23 -0.60 -15.22
CA ASP A 115 -11.86 0.65 -14.80
C ASP A 115 -10.94 1.84 -15.05
N ALA A 116 -9.65 1.72 -14.70
CA ALA A 116 -8.67 2.79 -14.92
C ALA A 116 -8.46 3.14 -16.40
N TYR A 117 -8.42 2.13 -17.29
CA TYR A 117 -8.33 2.31 -18.75
C TYR A 117 -9.62 2.92 -19.31
N THR A 118 -10.79 2.52 -18.80
CA THR A 118 -12.08 3.11 -19.17
C THR A 118 -12.15 4.59 -18.80
N VAL A 119 -11.72 4.94 -17.58
CA VAL A 119 -11.65 6.34 -17.11
C VAL A 119 -10.65 7.16 -17.93
N ALA A 120 -9.56 6.55 -18.39
CA ALA A 120 -8.59 7.20 -19.28
C ALA A 120 -9.13 7.41 -20.72
N GLY A 121 -10.27 6.82 -21.07
CA GLY A 121 -10.85 6.89 -22.41
C GLY A 121 -10.26 5.88 -23.41
N GLU A 122 -9.47 4.91 -22.94
CA GLU A 122 -8.78 3.90 -23.75
C GLU A 122 -9.19 2.46 -23.39
N PRO A 123 -10.50 2.12 -23.35
CA PRO A 123 -10.94 0.80 -22.91
C PRO A 123 -10.48 -0.34 -23.83
N GLU A 124 -10.25 -0.07 -25.13
CA GLU A 124 -9.80 -1.07 -26.10
C GLU A 124 -8.31 -1.43 -25.96
N ALA A 125 -7.51 -0.58 -25.29
CA ALA A 125 -6.11 -0.83 -25.04
C ALA A 125 -5.88 -1.81 -23.88
N TYR A 126 -6.89 -2.07 -23.05
CA TYR A 126 -6.79 -3.00 -21.93
C TYR A 126 -6.89 -4.46 -22.40
N SER A 127 -6.07 -5.34 -21.81
CA SER A 127 -6.10 -6.78 -22.05
C SER A 127 -6.00 -7.53 -20.73
N ASP A 128 -6.85 -8.55 -20.54
CA ASP A 128 -6.79 -9.42 -19.36
C ASP A 128 -5.45 -10.20 -19.27
N ALA A 129 -4.71 -10.33 -20.38
CA ALA A 129 -3.37 -10.92 -20.40
C ALA A 129 -2.30 -10.05 -19.71
N ALA A 130 -2.61 -8.77 -19.46
CA ALA A 130 -1.77 -7.87 -18.66
C ALA A 130 -1.75 -8.27 -17.17
N VAL A 131 -2.70 -9.09 -16.71
CA VAL A 131 -2.77 -9.60 -15.34
C VAL A 131 -2.35 -11.05 -15.32
N GLN A 132 -1.21 -11.33 -14.69
CA GLN A 132 -0.57 -12.65 -14.70
C GLN A 132 -0.46 -13.22 -13.29
N TYR A 133 -0.52 -14.55 -13.19
CA TYR A 133 -0.39 -15.28 -11.93
C TYR A 133 0.72 -16.31 -12.03
N TYR A 134 1.63 -16.29 -11.04
CA TYR A 134 2.83 -17.13 -11.03
C TYR A 134 2.93 -18.12 -9.87
N GLY A 135 1.88 -18.25 -9.06
CA GLY A 135 1.92 -19.09 -7.86
C GLY A 135 2.63 -18.42 -6.70
N LYS A 136 2.98 -19.19 -5.66
CA LYS A 136 3.54 -18.66 -4.41
C LYS A 136 5.04 -18.99 -4.28
N GLY A 137 5.72 -18.26 -3.40
CA GLY A 137 7.11 -18.51 -3.04
C GLY A 137 8.08 -18.34 -4.21
N TRP A 138 9.04 -19.26 -4.33
CA TRP A 138 10.12 -19.15 -5.31
C TRP A 138 9.67 -19.18 -6.77
N GLY A 139 8.52 -19.80 -7.08
CA GLY A 139 7.96 -19.77 -8.43
C GLY A 139 7.52 -18.37 -8.86
N TYR A 140 6.96 -17.60 -7.91
CA TYR A 140 6.62 -16.19 -8.15
C TYR A 140 7.86 -15.34 -8.38
N ALA A 141 8.87 -15.47 -7.50
CA ALA A 141 10.10 -14.70 -7.61
C ALA A 141 10.82 -15.00 -8.93
N SER A 142 11.02 -16.28 -9.29
CA SER A 142 11.73 -16.66 -10.51
C SER A 142 10.98 -16.24 -11.78
N ALA A 143 9.65 -16.34 -11.79
CA ALA A 143 8.83 -15.91 -12.92
C ALA A 143 8.88 -14.38 -13.11
N CYS A 144 8.79 -13.61 -12.01
CA CYS A 144 8.95 -12.15 -12.09
C CYS A 144 10.35 -11.76 -12.59
N MET A 145 11.40 -12.40 -12.08
CA MET A 145 12.77 -12.15 -12.54
C MET A 145 12.95 -12.51 -14.02
N GLY A 146 12.48 -13.70 -14.43
CA GLY A 146 12.54 -14.13 -15.83
C GLY A 146 11.81 -13.17 -16.76
N ARG A 147 10.66 -12.64 -16.33
CA ARG A 147 9.91 -11.65 -17.11
C ARG A 147 10.61 -10.31 -17.19
N MET A 148 11.25 -9.86 -16.12
CA MET A 148 12.05 -8.64 -16.15
C MET A 148 13.23 -8.77 -17.13
N GLU A 149 13.89 -9.93 -17.17
CA GLU A 149 14.98 -10.19 -18.11
C GLU A 149 14.49 -10.24 -19.57
N GLU A 150 13.31 -10.82 -19.81
CA GLU A 150 12.71 -10.91 -21.14
C GLU A 150 12.22 -9.55 -21.65
N GLU A 151 11.43 -8.82 -20.86
CA GLU A 151 10.77 -7.59 -21.30
C GLU A 151 11.58 -6.32 -21.04
N ARG A 152 12.58 -6.40 -20.15
CA ARG A 152 13.45 -5.29 -19.73
C ARG A 152 12.65 -4.01 -19.42
N PRO A 153 11.66 -4.05 -18.52
CA PRO A 153 10.78 -2.91 -18.25
C PRO A 153 11.58 -1.68 -17.87
N ALA A 154 11.08 -0.50 -18.23
CA ALA A 154 11.72 0.76 -17.87
C ALA A 154 11.40 1.19 -16.43
N ALA A 155 10.30 0.68 -15.87
CA ALA A 155 9.95 0.91 -14.47
C ALA A 155 9.38 -0.34 -13.80
N ALA A 156 9.71 -0.52 -12.52
CA ALA A 156 9.22 -1.61 -11.68
C ALA A 156 8.63 -1.05 -10.37
N LEU A 157 7.39 -1.42 -10.07
CA LEU A 157 6.66 -0.95 -8.89
C LEU A 157 6.34 -2.13 -7.97
N TRP A 158 6.90 -2.07 -6.76
CA TRP A 158 6.80 -3.11 -5.73
C TRP A 158 6.01 -2.60 -4.53
N LEU A 159 4.68 -2.51 -4.65
CA LEU A 159 3.81 -1.89 -3.65
C LEU A 159 2.85 -2.92 -3.04
N GLY A 160 3.16 -3.38 -1.84
CA GLY A 160 2.39 -4.39 -1.13
C GLY A 160 3.17 -5.03 0.01
N ILE A 161 3.33 -6.35 -0.01
CA ILE A 161 4.09 -7.08 1.00
C ILE A 161 5.03 -8.10 0.36
N PHE A 162 6.32 -7.98 0.64
CA PHE A 162 7.37 -8.79 0.04
C PHE A 162 8.22 -9.39 1.13
N TRP A 163 8.52 -10.68 1.04
CA TRP A 163 9.40 -11.33 2.00
C TRP A 163 10.82 -11.42 1.43
N SER A 164 11.44 -12.59 1.43
CA SER A 164 12.78 -12.82 0.90
C SER A 164 12.92 -12.44 -0.58
N GLU A 165 11.83 -12.43 -1.34
CA GLU A 165 11.81 -12.01 -2.74
C GLU A 165 12.05 -10.51 -2.92
N ALA A 166 11.87 -9.68 -1.88
CA ALA A 166 12.00 -8.22 -1.97
C ALA A 166 13.35 -7.80 -2.58
N LEU A 167 14.45 -8.32 -2.04
CA LEU A 167 15.79 -8.01 -2.52
C LEU A 167 16.01 -8.52 -3.94
N LEU A 168 15.60 -9.76 -4.21
CA LEU A 168 15.83 -10.40 -5.51
C LEU A 168 15.11 -9.65 -6.64
N LEU A 169 13.84 -9.32 -6.45
CA LEU A 169 13.07 -8.56 -7.43
C LEU A 169 13.70 -7.18 -7.68
N SER A 170 14.09 -6.50 -6.60
CA SER A 170 14.73 -5.19 -6.72
C SER A 170 16.11 -5.24 -7.38
N GLU A 171 16.94 -6.24 -7.09
CA GLU A 171 18.26 -6.35 -7.69
C GLU A 171 18.17 -6.75 -9.17
N THR A 172 17.18 -7.59 -9.54
CA THR A 172 16.88 -7.86 -10.95
C THR A 172 16.40 -6.61 -11.67
N GLY A 173 15.56 -5.79 -11.03
CA GLY A 173 15.17 -4.48 -11.56
C GLY A 173 16.38 -3.58 -11.86
N ASN A 174 17.36 -3.55 -10.95
CA ASN A 174 18.62 -2.83 -11.18
C ASN A 174 19.43 -3.43 -12.33
N ALA A 175 19.53 -4.75 -12.40
CA ALA A 175 20.27 -5.46 -13.46
C ALA A 175 19.71 -5.18 -14.86
N VAL A 176 18.39 -5.05 -15.00
CA VAL A 176 17.74 -4.70 -16.28
C VAL A 176 17.68 -3.19 -16.53
N GLY A 177 18.06 -2.37 -15.55
CA GLY A 177 18.06 -0.91 -15.61
C GLY A 177 16.67 -0.29 -15.52
N ALA A 178 15.76 -0.92 -14.77
CA ALA A 178 14.43 -0.39 -14.46
C ALA A 178 14.52 0.67 -13.36
N PHE A 179 13.73 1.73 -13.48
CA PHE A 179 13.51 2.69 -12.40
C PHE A 179 12.51 2.11 -11.38
N GLN A 180 12.85 2.11 -10.09
CA GLN A 180 12.16 1.30 -9.11
C GLN A 180 11.53 2.11 -7.98
N ILE A 181 10.25 1.83 -7.72
CA ILE A 181 9.50 2.38 -6.60
C ILE A 181 8.97 1.22 -5.77
N ALA A 182 9.34 1.16 -4.50
CA ALA A 182 8.88 0.12 -3.59
C ALA A 182 8.12 0.68 -2.39
N GLY A 183 7.38 -0.17 -1.70
CA GLY A 183 6.62 0.20 -0.53
C GLY A 183 6.05 -1.04 0.14
N GLN A 184 6.39 -1.23 1.41
CA GLN A 184 5.90 -2.34 2.21
C GLN A 184 5.97 -2.05 3.71
N PRO A 185 5.16 -2.72 4.54
CA PRO A 185 5.09 -2.49 5.98
C PRO A 185 6.18 -3.23 6.77
N ASP A 186 6.84 -4.23 6.17
CA ASP A 186 7.69 -5.15 6.92
C ASP A 186 9.07 -4.55 7.22
N SER A 187 9.36 -4.39 8.50
CA SER A 187 10.61 -3.79 8.98
C SER A 187 11.87 -4.60 8.66
N VAL A 188 11.73 -5.90 8.38
CA VAL A 188 12.88 -6.78 8.09
C VAL A 188 13.30 -6.68 6.62
N ASN A 189 12.33 -6.64 5.69
CA ASN A 189 12.61 -6.64 4.26
C ASN A 189 12.65 -5.24 3.63
N LEU A 190 12.00 -4.24 4.26
CA LEU A 190 12.05 -2.85 3.79
C LEU A 190 13.48 -2.30 3.62
N PRO A 191 14.46 -2.57 4.51
CA PRO A 191 15.85 -2.12 4.32
C PRO A 191 16.51 -2.61 3.04
N PHE A 192 16.16 -3.81 2.56
CA PHE A 192 16.70 -4.32 1.30
C PHE A 192 16.24 -3.47 0.13
N GLN A 193 14.93 -3.16 0.07
CA GLN A 193 14.38 -2.28 -0.97
C GLN A 193 14.87 -0.84 -0.84
N ILE A 194 15.13 -0.35 0.38
CA ILE A 194 15.76 0.97 0.57
C ILE A 194 17.16 1.00 -0.06
N ALA A 195 17.90 -0.11 0.02
CA ALA A 195 19.24 -0.20 -0.53
C ALA A 195 19.27 -0.41 -2.05
N SER A 196 18.21 -0.97 -2.64
CA SER A 196 18.19 -1.41 -4.04
C SER A 196 17.19 -0.68 -4.95
N CYS A 197 16.24 0.10 -4.43
CA CYS A 197 15.28 0.85 -5.24
C CYS A 197 15.59 2.36 -5.25
N ASP A 198 15.15 3.07 -6.29
CA ASP A 198 15.33 4.53 -6.39
C ASP A 198 14.48 5.28 -5.34
N TYR A 199 13.26 4.82 -5.09
CA TYR A 199 12.35 5.38 -4.09
C TYR A 199 11.63 4.30 -3.30
N VAL A 200 11.46 4.55 -2.00
CA VAL A 200 10.76 3.63 -1.10
C VAL A 200 9.76 4.40 -0.24
N LEU A 201 8.50 3.96 -0.26
CA LEU A 201 7.45 4.39 0.66
C LEU A 201 7.67 3.72 2.00
N ILE A 202 7.80 4.52 3.06
CA ILE A 202 8.14 4.02 4.40
C ILE A 202 6.91 4.01 5.30
N GLY A 203 6.66 2.87 5.94
CA GLY A 203 5.61 2.70 6.94
C GLY A 203 4.23 2.96 6.35
N GLU A 204 3.57 4.02 6.82
CA GLU A 204 2.19 4.31 6.46
C GLU A 204 2.02 5.01 5.10
N GLU A 205 3.13 5.41 4.47
CA GLU A 205 3.11 6.09 3.16
C GLU A 205 2.42 5.24 2.09
N MET A 206 2.55 3.91 2.13
CA MET A 206 1.87 3.02 1.20
C MET A 206 0.34 3.04 1.36
N PHE A 207 -0.17 3.23 2.58
CA PHE A 207 -1.61 3.21 2.86
C PHE A 207 -2.32 4.51 2.51
N VAL A 208 -1.59 5.62 2.52
CA VAL A 208 -2.13 6.93 2.12
C VAL A 208 -2.15 7.12 0.61
N THR A 209 -1.52 6.24 -0.16
CA THR A 209 -1.38 6.33 -1.62
C THR A 209 -2.70 6.60 -2.34
N GLY A 210 -3.75 5.84 -2.01
CA GLY A 210 -5.07 6.05 -2.61
C GLY A 210 -5.64 7.44 -2.36
N ALA A 211 -5.54 7.93 -1.12
CA ALA A 211 -6.01 9.27 -0.76
C ALA A 211 -5.16 10.38 -1.41
N TYR A 212 -3.84 10.16 -1.48
CA TYR A 212 -2.89 11.12 -2.04
C TYR A 212 -3.05 11.29 -3.55
N LEU A 213 -3.19 10.18 -4.28
CA LEU A 213 -3.22 10.19 -5.75
C LEU A 213 -4.60 10.54 -6.32
N SER A 214 -5.69 10.07 -5.69
CA SER A 214 -7.05 10.38 -6.15
C SER A 214 -7.52 11.78 -5.73
N GLY A 215 -6.94 12.35 -4.66
CA GLY A 215 -7.45 13.56 -4.02
C GLY A 215 -8.84 13.40 -3.41
N ASP A 216 -9.34 12.16 -3.23
CA ASP A 216 -10.66 11.90 -2.67
C ASP A 216 -10.70 12.37 -1.21
N LYS A 217 -11.59 13.33 -0.95
CA LYS A 217 -11.84 13.94 0.36
C LYS A 217 -12.28 12.92 1.41
N ALA A 218 -12.99 11.86 1.02
CA ALA A 218 -13.39 10.79 1.92
C ALA A 218 -12.18 9.93 2.34
N LEU A 219 -11.32 9.55 1.39
CA LEU A 219 -10.08 8.82 1.68
C LEU A 219 -9.10 9.68 2.48
N LEU A 220 -9.00 10.97 2.19
CA LEU A 220 -8.23 11.90 3.04
C LEU A 220 -8.74 11.88 4.48
N GLY A 221 -10.06 11.88 4.67
CA GLY A 221 -10.68 11.78 6.00
C GLY A 221 -10.28 10.52 6.78
N SER A 222 -10.08 9.38 6.09
CA SER A 222 -9.65 8.13 6.75
C SER A 222 -8.18 8.21 7.19
N VAL A 223 -7.32 8.86 6.40
CA VAL A 223 -5.92 9.12 6.77
C VAL A 223 -5.83 9.97 8.04
N PHE A 224 -6.61 11.07 8.09
CA PHE A 224 -6.66 11.91 9.30
C PHE A 224 -7.19 11.17 10.52
N ALA A 225 -8.18 10.28 10.33
CA ALA A 225 -8.71 9.44 11.40
C ALA A 225 -7.62 8.52 11.98
N ALA A 226 -6.83 7.89 11.11
CA ALA A 226 -5.74 7.00 11.50
C ALA A 226 -4.66 7.75 12.29
N GLU A 227 -4.23 8.92 11.81
CA GLU A 227 -3.24 9.77 12.51
C GLU A 227 -3.75 10.26 13.87
N ALA A 228 -5.00 10.73 13.97
CA ALA A 228 -5.58 11.16 15.23
C ALA A 228 -5.68 10.01 16.24
N THR A 229 -6.07 8.83 15.77
CA THR A 229 -6.15 7.61 16.61
C THR A 229 -4.77 7.21 17.10
N LYS A 230 -3.74 7.29 16.26
CA LYS A 230 -2.35 7.01 16.66
C LYS A 230 -1.87 7.96 17.75
N VAL A 231 -2.08 9.27 17.58
CA VAL A 231 -1.71 10.28 18.60
C VAL A 231 -2.43 10.01 19.92
N LEU A 232 -3.72 9.68 19.88
CA LEU A 232 -4.49 9.30 21.05
C LEU A 232 -3.89 8.07 21.75
N VAL A 233 -3.63 6.99 21.00
CA VAL A 233 -3.08 5.74 21.55
C VAL A 233 -1.70 5.99 22.15
N ILE A 234 -0.81 6.73 21.46
CA ILE A 234 0.51 7.11 22.00
C ILE A 234 0.34 7.89 23.31
N THR A 235 -0.58 8.84 23.36
CA THR A 235 -0.84 9.63 24.58
C THR A 235 -1.34 8.75 25.72
N LEU A 236 -2.23 7.80 25.45
CA LEU A 236 -2.73 6.85 26.44
C LEU A 236 -1.63 5.90 26.94
N VAL A 237 -0.76 5.41 26.05
CA VAL A 237 0.36 4.54 26.39
C VAL A 237 1.39 5.29 27.25
N VAL A 238 1.83 6.47 26.79
CA VAL A 238 2.82 7.29 27.52
C VAL A 238 2.25 7.76 28.86
N GLY A 239 1.01 8.27 28.87
CA GLY A 239 0.33 8.69 30.09
C GLY A 239 0.12 7.53 31.06
N GLY A 240 -0.30 6.37 30.56
CA GLY A 240 -0.46 5.14 31.34
C GLY A 240 0.86 4.63 31.95
N ALA A 241 1.96 4.71 31.20
CA ALA A 241 3.29 4.35 31.68
C ALA A 241 3.77 5.28 32.81
N ILE A 242 3.58 6.59 32.66
CA ILE A 242 3.93 7.59 33.69
C ILE A 242 3.10 7.38 34.96
N LEU A 243 1.76 7.26 34.82
CA LEU A 243 0.86 7.03 35.95
C LEU A 243 1.18 5.73 36.69
N SER A 244 1.48 4.66 35.96
CA SER A 244 1.87 3.38 36.56
C SER A 244 3.20 3.49 37.32
N THR A 245 4.14 4.29 36.83
CA THR A 245 5.44 4.53 37.50
C THR A 245 5.27 5.23 38.85
N ILE A 246 4.30 6.15 38.99
CA ILE A 246 3.95 6.80 40.26
C ILE A 246 2.90 6.04 41.08
N SER A 247 2.72 4.74 40.82
CA SER A 247 1.78 3.84 41.51
C SER A 247 0.29 4.20 41.37
N VAL A 248 -0.07 4.97 40.34
CA VAL A 248 -1.46 5.31 40.01
C VAL A 248 -1.95 4.33 38.93
N ALA A 249 -2.62 3.26 39.36
CA ALA A 249 -2.95 2.13 38.48
C ALA A 249 -4.37 2.18 37.84
N TRP A 250 -5.19 3.20 38.11
CA TRP A 250 -6.59 3.18 37.66
C TRP A 250 -6.72 3.16 36.13
N LEU A 251 -5.85 3.88 35.40
CA LEU A 251 -5.90 3.93 33.94
C LEU A 251 -5.47 2.61 33.31
N SER A 252 -4.40 1.98 33.82
CA SER A 252 -3.97 0.66 33.37
C SER A 252 -5.02 -0.39 33.73
N GLN A 253 -5.59 -0.35 34.94
CA GLN A 253 -6.66 -1.26 35.35
C GLN A 253 -7.93 -1.13 34.50
N LEU A 254 -8.28 0.06 34.03
CA LEU A 254 -9.42 0.30 33.16
C LEU A 254 -9.22 -0.29 31.75
N LEU A 255 -7.98 -0.28 31.26
CA LEU A 255 -7.63 -0.66 29.88
C LEU A 255 -7.02 -2.06 29.75
N ILE A 256 -6.83 -2.80 30.84
CA ILE A 256 -6.50 -4.23 30.78
C ILE A 256 -7.67 -4.96 30.11
N ALA A 257 -7.45 -5.42 28.88
CA ALA A 257 -8.28 -6.46 28.29
C ALA A 257 -8.08 -7.70 29.17
N GLY A 258 -9.11 -8.03 29.97
CA GLY A 258 -9.03 -9.06 31.00
C GLY A 258 -8.24 -10.27 30.53
N GLY A 259 -7.15 -10.58 31.26
CA GLY A 259 -6.28 -11.70 30.95
C GLY A 259 -7.06 -13.01 30.94
N VAL A 260 -6.58 -13.92 30.08
CA VAL A 260 -6.61 -15.35 30.42
C VAL A 260 -5.74 -15.55 31.66
#